data_AF-A0A9X3KFZ2-F1
#
_entry.id   AF-A0A9X3KFZ2-F1
#
_cell.length_a   1.000
_cell.length_b   1.000
_cell.length_c   1.000
_cell.angle_alpha   90.00
_cell.angle_beta   90.00
_cell.angle_gamma   90.00
#
_symmetry.space_group_name_H-M   'P 1'
#
loop_
_entity.id
_entity.type
_entity.pdbx_description
1 polymer ?
#
loop_
_entity_poly.entity_id
_entity_poly.type
_entity_poly.pdbx_seq_one_letter_code
_entity_poly.pdbx_strand_id
1 'polypeptide(L)'
;MIAFGLIGLVGCQGAAPSAEQAAKREKIEQANLRNAQAFCTMIDEANRLTIARRQMPPENDDCAYFRRNGTLVGYSPAVRNQYTGFFDNLRDVAAYGRAQKAALPVSVKNDPDASDIYRKLLIRGFDEEIAGEVSRSRAFLEAAIAFRHARQAQGIK
;
A
#
# COMPACT_ATOMS: atom_id res chain seq x y z
N MET A 1 2.21 63.27 -5.32
CA MET A 1 2.59 62.36 -4.22
C MET A 1 1.73 61.10 -4.35
N ILE A 2 2.31 60.00 -4.82
CA ILE A 2 1.66 58.69 -4.85
C ILE A 2 2.42 57.82 -3.86
N ALA A 3 1.75 57.48 -2.76
CA ALA A 3 2.30 56.60 -1.73
C ALA A 3 2.26 55.15 -2.27
N PHE A 4 3.42 54.58 -2.52
CA PHE A 4 3.57 53.15 -2.77
C PHE A 4 3.37 52.40 -1.45
N GLY A 5 2.16 51.88 -1.23
CA GLY A 5 1.89 50.90 -0.19
C GLY A 5 2.58 49.58 -0.54
N LEU A 6 3.67 49.29 0.17
CA LEU A 6 4.33 47.98 0.17
C LEU A 6 3.33 46.92 0.67
N ILE A 7 2.75 46.16 -0.26
CA ILE A 7 2.10 44.89 0.05
C ILE A 7 3.22 43.92 0.42
N GLY A 8 3.49 43.81 1.72
CA GLY A 8 4.33 42.75 2.26
C GLY A 8 3.68 41.41 1.96
N LEU A 9 4.21 40.71 0.96
CA LEU A 9 4.03 39.27 0.79
C LEU A 9 4.67 38.58 2.01
N VAL A 10 3.92 38.51 3.11
CA VAL A 10 4.21 37.58 4.19
C VAL A 10 3.88 36.20 3.61
N GLY A 11 4.85 35.62 2.91
CA GLY A 11 4.82 34.19 2.62
C GLY A 11 4.69 33.50 3.96
N CYS A 12 3.62 32.71 4.14
CA CYS A 12 3.54 31.73 5.22
C CYS A 12 4.71 30.76 5.03
N GLN A 13 5.89 31.11 5.55
CA GLN A 13 6.93 30.16 5.89
C GLN A 13 6.32 29.31 7.00
N GLY A 14 5.66 28.21 6.60
CA GLY A 14 5.14 27.23 7.55
C GLY A 14 6.27 26.84 8.47
N ALA A 15 6.07 27.04 9.78
CA ALA A 15 7.06 26.72 10.79
C ALA A 15 7.60 25.30 10.55
N ALA A 16 8.93 25.14 10.63
CA ALA A 16 9.53 23.82 10.55
C ALA A 16 8.85 22.89 11.57
N PRO A 17 8.55 21.63 11.22
CA PRO A 17 7.85 20.72 12.12
C PRO A 17 8.63 20.59 13.43
N SER A 18 7.92 20.47 14.55
CA SER A 18 8.58 20.22 15.83
C SER A 18 9.36 18.91 15.78
N ALA A 19 10.37 18.73 16.65
CA ALA A 19 11.12 17.48 16.73
C ALA A 19 10.19 16.26 16.95
N GLU A 20 9.12 16.44 17.73
CA GLU A 20 8.10 15.42 17.95
C GLU A 20 7.31 15.09 16.67
N GLN A 21 6.94 16.11 15.90
CA GLN A 21 6.26 15.92 14.61
C GLN A 21 7.18 15.25 13.58
N ALA A 22 8.46 15.62 13.54
CA ALA A 22 9.46 15.01 12.68
C ALA A 22 9.66 13.53 13.03
N ALA A 23 9.87 13.21 14.31
CA ALA A 23 10.00 11.83 14.78
C ALA A 23 8.74 10.98 14.51
N LYS A 24 7.55 11.56 14.67
CA LYS A 24 6.29 10.88 14.33
C LYS A 24 6.19 10.59 12.84
N ARG A 25 6.55 11.53 11.97
CA ARG A 25 6.58 11.34 10.51
C ARG A 25 7.56 10.25 10.12
N GLU A 26 8.78 10.28 10.65
CA GLU A 26 9.80 9.27 10.37
C GLU A 26 9.33 7.86 10.78
N LYS A 27 8.70 7.72 11.95
CA LYS A 27 8.13 6.44 12.41
C LYS A 27 7.06 5.90 11.44
N ILE A 28 6.19 6.78 10.95
CA ILE A 28 5.15 6.43 9.96
C ILE A 28 5.80 6.01 8.64
N GLU A 29 6.79 6.76 8.16
CA GLU A 29 7.51 6.47 6.92
C GLU A 29 8.21 5.12 6.98
N GLN A 30 8.94 4.83 8.07
CA GLN A 30 9.57 3.53 8.28
C GLN A 30 8.56 2.36 8.34
N ALA A 31 7.40 2.58 8.97
CA ALA A 31 6.35 1.55 9.01
C ALA A 31 5.75 1.30 7.62
N ASN A 32 5.52 2.36 6.83
CA ASN A 32 5.02 2.27 5.47
C ASN A 32 6.04 1.61 4.52
N LEU A 33 7.34 1.87 4.68
CA LEU A 33 8.39 1.22 3.91
C LEU A 33 8.43 -0.29 4.18
N ARG A 34 8.37 -0.70 5.45
CA ARG A 34 8.28 -2.13 5.82
C ARG A 34 7.02 -2.79 5.26
N ASN A 35 5.88 -2.09 5.30
CA ASN A 35 4.65 -2.58 4.71
C ASN A 35 4.79 -2.76 3.19
N ALA A 36 5.37 -1.79 2.49
CA ALA A 36 5.60 -1.88 1.06
C ALA A 36 6.52 -3.04 0.68
N GLN A 37 7.60 -3.26 1.43
CA GLN A 37 8.51 -4.40 1.24
C GLN A 37 7.77 -5.74 1.40
N ALA A 38 7.07 -5.92 2.53
CA ALA A 38 6.36 -7.17 2.80
C ALA A 38 5.27 -7.44 1.75
N PHE A 39 4.56 -6.39 1.34
CA PHE A 39 3.55 -6.50 0.29
C PHE A 39 4.17 -6.88 -1.06
N CYS A 40 5.35 -6.36 -1.41
CA CYS A 40 6.03 -6.76 -2.63
C CYS A 40 6.54 -8.20 -2.61
N THR A 41 7.05 -8.69 -1.48
CA THR A 41 7.38 -10.11 -1.32
C THR A 41 6.16 -11.01 -1.55
N MET A 42 5.00 -10.62 -1.04
CA MET A 42 3.74 -11.35 -1.26
C MET A 42 3.31 -11.34 -2.74
N ILE A 43 3.47 -10.21 -3.44
CA ILE A 43 3.16 -10.10 -4.87
C ILE A 43 4.12 -10.93 -5.72
N ASP A 44 5.41 -10.98 -5.36
CA ASP A 44 6.37 -11.85 -6.04
C ASP A 44 5.98 -13.33 -5.89
N GLU A 45 5.52 -13.74 -4.71
CA GLU A 45 5.02 -15.11 -4.48
C GLU A 45 3.78 -15.40 -5.33
N ALA A 46 2.82 -14.46 -5.40
CA ALA A 46 1.64 -14.59 -6.25
C ALA A 46 2.04 -14.72 -7.73
N ASN A 47 2.96 -13.87 -8.22
CA ASN A 47 3.47 -13.94 -9.58
C ASN A 47 4.21 -15.25 -9.87
N ARG A 48 5.01 -15.75 -8.91
CA ARG A 48 5.70 -17.05 -9.04
C ARG A 48 4.70 -18.19 -9.26
N LEU A 49 3.60 -18.20 -8.51
CA LEU A 49 2.51 -19.17 -8.67
C LEU A 49 1.77 -19.00 -10.00
N THR A 50 1.46 -17.76 -10.40
CA THR A 50 0.81 -17.46 -11.68
C THR A 50 1.66 -17.94 -12.86
N ILE A 51 2.96 -17.62 -12.88
CA ILE A 51 3.89 -18.03 -13.93
C ILE A 51 3.98 -19.56 -13.99
N ALA A 52 4.15 -20.20 -12.83
CA ALA A 52 4.26 -21.66 -12.75
C ALA A 52 3.01 -22.39 -13.29
N ARG A 53 1.82 -21.77 -13.15
CA ARG A 53 0.55 -22.39 -13.54
C ARG A 53 0.06 -21.99 -14.93
N ARG A 54 0.31 -20.75 -15.36
CA ARG A 54 -0.33 -20.15 -16.54
C ARG A 54 0.64 -19.67 -17.60
N GLN A 55 1.95 -19.69 -17.33
CA GLN A 55 2.98 -19.14 -18.22
C GLN A 55 2.70 -17.69 -18.66
N MET A 56 2.01 -16.93 -17.80
CA MET A 56 1.68 -15.53 -18.04
C MET A 56 2.78 -14.62 -17.47
N PRO A 57 3.07 -13.46 -18.10
CA PRO A 57 3.99 -12.49 -17.53
C PRO A 57 3.44 -11.95 -16.20
N PRO A 58 4.33 -11.52 -15.27
CA PRO A 58 3.90 -10.96 -14.00
C PRO A 58 3.03 -9.72 -14.21
N GLU A 59 1.93 -9.60 -13.46
CA GLU A 59 0.92 -8.56 -13.68
C GLU A 59 1.28 -7.19 -13.06
N ASN A 60 2.45 -7.02 -12.43
CA ASN A 60 2.71 -5.84 -11.59
C ASN A 60 4.15 -5.31 -11.61
N ASP A 61 4.36 -4.17 -12.27
CA ASP A 61 5.64 -3.45 -12.35
C ASP A 61 5.97 -2.60 -11.11
N ASP A 62 5.00 -2.33 -10.23
CA ASP A 62 5.15 -1.41 -9.10
C ASP A 62 6.17 -1.94 -8.08
N CYS A 63 6.21 -3.25 -7.87
CA CYS A 63 7.17 -3.88 -6.97
C CYS A 63 8.58 -3.95 -7.55
N ALA A 64 8.71 -4.10 -8.87
CA ALA A 64 9.98 -3.97 -9.54
C ALA A 64 10.52 -2.53 -9.42
N TYR A 65 9.65 -1.52 -9.57
CA TYR A 65 10.00 -0.12 -9.35
C TYR A 65 10.43 0.14 -7.91
N PHE A 66 9.65 -0.32 -6.92
CA PHE A 66 9.95 -0.12 -5.51
C PHE A 66 11.31 -0.71 -5.12
N ARG A 67 11.63 -1.93 -5.57
CA ARG A 67 12.93 -2.57 -5.34
C ARG A 67 14.09 -1.76 -5.90
N ARG A 68 13.93 -1.14 -7.08
CA ARG A 68 14.98 -0.32 -7.71
C ARG A 68 15.20 1.00 -6.99
N ASN A 69 14.14 1.64 -6.52
CA ASN A 69 14.20 3.02 -6.05
C ASN A 69 14.16 3.15 -4.51
N GLY A 70 13.89 2.07 -3.78
CA GLY A 70 13.69 2.10 -2.32
C GLY A 70 12.46 2.91 -1.91
N THR A 71 11.65 3.33 -2.88
CA THR A 71 10.52 4.22 -2.70
C THR A 71 9.50 4.05 -3.82
N LEU A 72 8.25 4.37 -3.51
CA LEU A 72 7.20 4.59 -4.50
C LEU A 72 7.08 6.08 -4.86
N VAL A 73 7.96 6.94 -4.34
CA VAL A 73 8.05 8.36 -4.73
C VAL A 73 8.44 8.42 -6.22
N GLY A 74 7.56 9.00 -7.03
CA GLY A 74 7.62 8.98 -8.51
C GLY A 74 6.47 8.23 -9.16
N TYR A 75 5.79 7.38 -8.41
CA TYR A 75 4.48 6.83 -8.79
C TYR A 75 3.36 7.71 -8.24
N SER A 76 2.22 7.77 -8.96
CA SER A 76 1.11 8.67 -8.63
C SER A 76 0.68 8.52 -7.14
N PRO A 77 0.12 9.57 -6.51
CA PRO A 77 -0.36 9.51 -5.12
C PRO A 77 -1.23 8.30 -4.81
N ALA A 78 -2.01 7.84 -5.80
CA ALA A 78 -2.84 6.67 -5.69
C ALA A 78 -2.07 5.36 -5.46
N VAL A 79 -0.87 5.20 -6.03
CA VAL A 79 -0.03 4.02 -5.79
C VAL A 79 0.61 4.10 -4.42
N ARG A 80 1.01 5.29 -3.94
CA ARG A 80 1.43 5.45 -2.54
C ARG A 80 0.33 4.99 -1.58
N ASN A 81 -0.93 5.28 -1.91
CA ASN A 81 -2.09 4.88 -1.12
C ASN A 81 -2.39 3.37 -1.19
N GLN A 82 -2.13 2.68 -2.31
CA GLN A 82 -2.26 1.22 -2.38
C GLN A 82 -1.43 0.48 -1.32
N TYR A 83 -0.25 1.01 -0.99
CA TYR A 83 0.70 0.45 -0.03
C TYR A 83 0.65 1.08 1.36
N THR A 84 -0.01 2.23 1.55
CA THR A 84 -0.32 2.78 2.89
C THR A 84 -1.72 2.40 3.39
N GLY A 85 -2.56 1.80 2.55
CA GLY A 85 -3.85 1.21 2.95
C GLY A 85 -5.09 1.81 2.30
N PHE A 86 -5.00 2.86 1.49
CA PHE A 86 -6.15 3.56 0.91
C PHE A 86 -6.27 3.41 -0.62
N PHE A 87 -7.47 3.14 -1.09
CA PHE A 87 -7.79 2.87 -2.49
C PHE A 87 -8.02 4.17 -3.27
N ASP A 88 -6.97 4.77 -3.86
CA ASP A 88 -7.13 6.09 -4.48
C ASP A 88 -6.95 6.13 -6.00
N ASN A 89 -7.15 5.02 -6.72
CA ASN A 89 -7.39 5.10 -8.15
C ASN A 89 -8.78 4.57 -8.49
N LEU A 90 -9.66 5.51 -8.84
CA LEU A 90 -11.01 5.30 -9.42
C LEU A 90 -11.06 4.31 -10.60
N ARG A 91 -9.91 3.93 -11.16
CA ARG A 91 -9.77 2.85 -12.16
C ARG A 91 -10.20 1.46 -11.65
N ASP A 92 -10.17 1.23 -10.33
CA ASP A 92 -10.43 -0.09 -9.75
C ASP A 92 -11.69 -0.17 -8.87
N VAL A 93 -12.64 0.77 -8.99
CA VAL A 93 -13.92 0.66 -8.25
C VAL A 93 -14.64 -0.65 -8.56
N ALA A 94 -14.55 -1.12 -9.81
CA ALA A 94 -15.10 -2.41 -10.21
C ALA A 94 -14.32 -3.60 -9.62
N ALA A 95 -12.97 -3.55 -9.60
CA ALA A 95 -12.15 -4.59 -8.99
C ALA A 95 -12.34 -4.63 -7.47
N TYR A 96 -12.43 -3.47 -6.82
CA TYR A 96 -12.79 -3.33 -5.42
C TYR A 96 -14.18 -3.91 -5.14
N GLY A 97 -15.18 -3.57 -5.96
CA GLY A 97 -16.53 -4.12 -5.84
C GLY A 97 -16.58 -5.65 -5.99
N ARG A 98 -15.74 -6.23 -6.87
CA ARG A 98 -15.57 -7.68 -6.98
C ARG A 98 -14.88 -8.26 -5.75
N ALA A 99 -13.77 -7.68 -5.32
CA ALA A 99 -13.01 -8.14 -4.15
C ALA A 99 -13.81 -8.08 -2.84
N GLN A 100 -14.70 -7.08 -2.69
CA GLN A 100 -15.62 -7.00 -1.55
C GLN A 100 -16.67 -8.11 -1.54
N LYS A 101 -17.05 -8.62 -2.71
CA LYS A 101 -18.01 -9.73 -2.87
C LYS A 101 -17.35 -11.11 -2.89
N ALA A 102 -16.02 -11.17 -3.00
CA ALA A 102 -15.30 -12.43 -3.06
C ALA A 102 -15.46 -13.23 -1.77
N ALA A 103 -15.57 -14.56 -1.91
CA ALA A 103 -15.60 -15.44 -0.76
C ALA A 103 -14.24 -15.39 -0.06
N LEU A 104 -14.24 -15.09 1.24
CA LEU A 104 -13.02 -15.10 2.04
C LEU A 104 -12.69 -16.54 2.47
N PRO A 105 -11.46 -17.03 2.20
CA PRO A 105 -11.06 -18.34 2.69
C PRO A 105 -10.98 -18.37 4.23
N VAL A 106 -11.13 -19.56 4.82
CA VAL A 106 -11.12 -19.75 6.29
C VAL A 106 -9.86 -19.18 6.95
N SER A 107 -8.73 -19.23 6.23
CA SER A 107 -7.43 -18.67 6.64
C SER A 107 -7.46 -17.17 6.94
N VAL A 108 -8.38 -16.40 6.35
CA VAL A 108 -8.40 -14.93 6.48
C VAL A 108 -9.72 -14.38 6.98
N LYS A 109 -10.83 -15.11 6.86
CA LYS A 109 -12.20 -14.60 7.10
C LYS A 109 -12.45 -14.01 8.50
N ASN A 110 -11.66 -14.40 9.50
CA ASN A 110 -11.81 -13.95 10.89
C ASN A 110 -10.78 -12.90 11.32
N ASP A 111 -9.82 -12.54 10.46
CA ASP A 111 -8.85 -11.49 10.72
C ASP A 111 -9.10 -10.34 9.71
N PRO A 112 -9.57 -9.17 10.16
CA PRO A 112 -9.85 -8.03 9.29
C PRO A 112 -8.63 -7.55 8.49
N ASP A 113 -7.44 -7.54 9.10
CA ASP A 113 -6.21 -7.13 8.41
C ASP A 113 -5.86 -8.15 7.32
N ALA A 114 -5.93 -9.44 7.65
CA ALA A 114 -5.70 -10.51 6.67
C ALA A 114 -6.74 -10.47 5.53
N SER A 115 -8.01 -10.20 5.85
CA SER A 115 -9.08 -10.05 4.86
C SER A 115 -8.81 -8.89 3.91
N ASP A 116 -8.32 -7.76 4.42
CA ASP A 116 -7.97 -6.62 3.59
C ASP A 116 -6.75 -6.89 2.71
N ILE A 117 -5.72 -7.55 3.23
CA ILE A 117 -4.57 -7.99 2.43
C ILE A 117 -4.97 -8.98 1.34
N TYR A 118 -5.85 -9.93 1.64
CA TYR A 118 -6.41 -10.86 0.66
C TYR A 118 -7.14 -10.12 -0.46
N ARG A 119 -8.01 -9.17 -0.12
CA ARG A 119 -8.71 -8.36 -1.12
C ARG A 119 -7.77 -7.52 -1.97
N LYS A 120 -6.64 -7.06 -1.42
CA LYS A 120 -5.64 -6.35 -2.23
C LYS A 120 -4.98 -7.25 -3.29
N LEU A 121 -4.85 -8.56 -3.07
CA LEU A 121 -4.42 -9.50 -4.13
C LEU A 121 -5.46 -9.53 -5.26
N LEU A 122 -6.75 -9.62 -4.92
CA LEU A 122 -7.82 -9.66 -5.91
C LEU A 122 -7.93 -8.35 -6.72
N ILE A 123 -7.77 -7.21 -6.06
CA ILE A 123 -7.78 -5.89 -6.70
C ILE A 123 -6.60 -5.75 -7.67
N ARG A 124 -5.49 -6.43 -7.39
CA ARG A 124 -4.29 -6.45 -8.24
C ARG A 124 -4.40 -7.37 -9.46
N GLY A 125 -5.52 -8.07 -9.65
CA GLY A 125 -5.74 -8.94 -10.81
C GLY A 125 -5.57 -10.44 -10.54
N PHE A 126 -4.95 -10.81 -9.41
CA PHE A 126 -4.85 -12.22 -9.03
C PHE A 126 -6.24 -12.81 -8.76
N ASP A 127 -6.53 -13.96 -9.33
CA ASP A 127 -7.77 -14.67 -9.05
C ASP A 127 -7.80 -15.30 -7.64
N GLU A 128 -8.97 -15.79 -7.26
CA GLU A 128 -9.23 -16.39 -5.94
C GLU A 128 -8.43 -17.67 -5.68
N GLU A 129 -8.01 -18.40 -6.71
CA GLU A 129 -7.20 -19.61 -6.54
C GLU A 129 -5.77 -19.25 -6.13
N ILE A 130 -5.13 -18.35 -6.89
CA ILE A 130 -3.79 -17.84 -6.57
C ILE A 130 -3.83 -17.09 -5.23
N ALA A 131 -4.80 -16.18 -5.04
CA ALA A 131 -4.92 -15.44 -3.80
C ALA A 131 -5.15 -16.36 -2.60
N GLY A 132 -5.96 -17.41 -2.75
CA GLY A 132 -6.23 -18.40 -1.71
C GLY A 132 -4.99 -19.22 -1.33
N GLU A 133 -4.13 -19.53 -2.29
CA GLU A 133 -2.85 -20.20 -2.02
C GLU A 133 -1.85 -19.29 -1.34
N VAL A 134 -1.68 -18.08 -1.87
CA VAL A 134 -0.81 -17.05 -1.28
C VAL A 134 -1.25 -16.75 0.15
N SER A 135 -2.55 -16.75 0.44
CA SER A 135 -3.11 -16.53 1.77
C SER A 135 -2.59 -17.50 2.85
N ARG A 136 -2.01 -18.64 2.45
CA ARG A 136 -1.44 -19.65 3.36
C ARG A 136 0.09 -19.57 3.44
N SER A 137 0.69 -18.68 2.67
CA SER A 137 2.15 -18.50 2.61
C SER A 137 2.68 -17.66 3.77
N ARG A 138 3.97 -17.83 4.05
CA ARG A 138 4.71 -16.96 4.97
C ARG A 138 4.71 -15.50 4.51
N ALA A 139 4.86 -15.26 3.20
CA ALA A 139 4.90 -13.91 2.64
C ALA A 139 3.60 -13.13 2.92
N PHE A 140 2.45 -13.82 2.87
CA PHE A 140 1.17 -13.22 3.22
C PHE A 140 1.07 -12.87 4.70
N LEU A 141 1.51 -13.77 5.60
CA LEU A 141 1.53 -13.50 7.03
C LEU A 141 2.40 -12.28 7.37
N GLU A 142 3.59 -12.19 6.77
CA GLU A 142 4.49 -11.04 6.94
C GLU A 142 3.87 -9.74 6.42
N ALA A 143 3.16 -9.79 5.28
CA ALA A 143 2.40 -8.65 4.77
C ALA A 143 1.27 -8.21 5.71
N ALA A 144 0.51 -9.14 6.28
CA ALA A 144 -0.55 -8.84 7.23
C ALA A 144 -0.02 -8.19 8.53
N ILE A 145 1.11 -8.70 9.05
CA ILE A 145 1.78 -8.13 10.23
C ILE A 145 2.30 -6.72 9.93
N ALA A 146 2.97 -6.53 8.80
CA ALA A 146 3.51 -5.23 8.41
C ALA A 146 2.41 -4.19 8.20
N PHE A 147 1.27 -4.61 7.63
CA PHE A 147 0.09 -3.78 7.46
C PHE A 147 -0.51 -3.33 8.79
N ARG A 148 -0.67 -4.27 9.74
CA ARG A 148 -1.13 -3.96 11.10
C ARG A 148 -0.23 -2.93 11.77
N HIS A 149 1.09 -3.09 11.67
CA HIS A 149 2.05 -2.14 12.22
C HIS A 149 2.00 -0.76 11.55
N ALA A 150 1.81 -0.71 10.22
CA ALA A 150 1.64 0.54 9.50
C ALA A 150 0.37 1.30 9.96
N ARG A 151 -0.76 0.60 10.12
CA ARG A 151 -2.00 1.18 10.67
C ARG A 151 -1.81 1.72 12.08
N GLN A 152 -1.18 0.94 12.95
CA GLN A 152 -0.87 1.35 14.33
C GLN A 152 0.03 2.60 14.37
N ALA A 153 1.05 2.68 13.51
CA ALA A 153 1.92 3.85 13.41
C ALA A 153 1.15 5.11 12.97
N GLN A 154 0.12 4.94 12.14
CA GLN A 154 -0.77 6.00 11.69
C GLN A 154 -1.89 6.34 12.70
N GLY A 155 -2.02 5.59 13.80
CA GLY A 155 -3.07 5.78 14.80
C GLY A 155 -4.42 5.19 14.39
N ILE A 156 -4.45 4.33 13.38
CA ILE A 156 -5.64 3.63 12.91
C ILE A 156 -5.80 2.35 13.75
N LYS A 157 -6.95 2.22 14.41
CA LYS A 157 -7.34 1.01 15.15
C LYS A 157 -7.94 -0.03 14.23
#